data_AF-A0A024GZX2-F1
#
_entry.id   AF-A0A024GZX2-F1
#
_cell.length_a   1.000
_cell.length_b   1.000
_cell.length_c   1.000
_cell.angle_alpha   90.00
_cell.angle_beta   90.00
_cell.angle_gamma   90.00
#
_symmetry.space_group_name_H-M   'P 1'
#
loop_
_entity.id
_entity.type
_entity.pdbx_description
1 polymer ?
#
loop_
_entity_poly.entity_id
_entity_poly.type
_entity_poly.pdbx_seq_one_letter_code
_entity_poly.pdbx_strand_id
1 'polypeptide(L)'
;MFGWAFGDPAREDDGNYVKGLQREAFGNARETAEAKGVAVVPGSEVFTVLSGHDSLVELENAPGQLVVRCTVHVEGPGAEKIRAEGPMNG
;
A
#
# COMPACT_ATOMS: atom_id res chain seq x y z
N MET A 1 -4.20 6.66 4.70
CA MET A 1 -3.56 6.85 3.37
C MET A 1 -3.00 5.52 2.89
N PHE A 2 -2.77 5.36 1.59
CA PHE A 2 -2.20 4.14 1.01
C PHE A 2 -1.00 4.43 0.09
N GLY A 3 -0.11 3.45 -0.03
CA GLY A 3 0.94 3.36 -1.03
C GLY A 3 1.00 1.95 -1.59
N TRP A 4 1.53 1.80 -2.80
CA TRP A 4 1.52 0.54 -3.55
C TRP A 4 2.90 0.23 -4.08
N ALA A 5 3.27 -1.04 -4.13
CA ALA A 5 4.40 -1.55 -4.89
C ALA A 5 3.96 -2.78 -5.68
N PHE A 6 4.55 -2.96 -6.85
CA PHE A 6 4.19 -4.01 -7.80
C PHE A 6 5.42 -4.88 -8.06
N GLY A 7 5.20 -6.18 -8.15
CA GLY A 7 6.27 -7.15 -8.31
C GLY A 7 5.88 -8.37 -9.11
N ASP A 8 6.85 -9.26 -9.23
CA ASP A 8 6.73 -10.53 -9.91
C ASP A 8 6.03 -11.56 -8.99
N PRO A 9 4.86 -12.10 -9.37
CA PRO A 9 4.18 -13.14 -8.60
C PRO A 9 5.00 -14.41 -8.46
N ALA A 10 5.90 -14.73 -9.39
CA ALA A 10 6.76 -15.91 -9.28
C ALA A 10 7.74 -15.84 -8.09
N ARG A 11 7.82 -14.68 -7.42
CA ARG A 11 8.70 -14.42 -6.28
C ARG A 11 7.92 -14.14 -4.99
N GLU A 12 6.64 -14.46 -4.93
CA GLU A 12 5.82 -14.19 -3.74
C GLU A 12 6.30 -14.92 -2.47
N ASP A 13 6.90 -16.11 -2.63
CA ASP A 13 7.50 -16.87 -1.52
C ASP A 13 8.90 -16.36 -1.12
N ASP A 14 9.51 -15.47 -1.90
CA ASP A 14 10.79 -14.84 -1.54
C ASP A 14 10.54 -13.73 -0.51
N GLY A 15 10.62 -14.09 0.78
CA GLY A 15 10.39 -13.16 1.87
C GLY A 15 11.31 -11.93 1.87
N ASN A 16 12.50 -11.99 1.25
CA ASN A 16 13.37 -10.81 1.12
C ASN A 16 12.88 -9.89 -0.01
N TYR A 17 12.40 -10.48 -1.11
CA TYR A 17 11.77 -9.74 -2.19
C TYR A 17 10.50 -9.03 -1.72
N VAL A 18 9.61 -9.74 -1.01
CA VAL A 18 8.37 -9.16 -0.46
C VAL A 18 8.68 -8.05 0.53
N LYS A 19 9.69 -8.20 1.41
CA LYS A 19 10.15 -7.11 2.28
C LYS A 19 10.67 -5.89 1.50
N GLY A 20 11.27 -6.11 0.34
CA GLY A 20 11.64 -5.05 -0.60
C GLY A 20 10.42 -4.26 -1.07
N LEU A 21 9.40 -4.95 -1.55
CA LEU A 21 8.13 -4.35 -1.99
C LEU A 21 7.39 -3.64 -0.84
N GLN A 22 7.43 -4.18 0.38
CA GLN A 22 6.87 -3.51 1.56
C GLN A 22 7.57 -2.17 1.83
N ARG A 23 8.90 -2.11 1.75
CA ARG A 23 9.64 -0.85 1.91
C ARG A 23 9.29 0.15 0.82
N GLU A 24 9.16 -0.31 -0.42
CA GLU A 24 8.76 0.54 -1.55
C GLU A 24 7.33 1.08 -1.38
N ALA A 25 6.36 0.22 -1.04
CA ALA A 25 4.98 0.62 -0.80
C ALA A 25 4.86 1.64 0.35
N PHE A 26 5.66 1.48 1.40
CA PHE A 26 5.75 2.46 2.50
C PHE A 26 6.40 3.77 2.05
N GLY A 27 7.45 3.72 1.23
CA GLY A 27 8.06 4.90 0.60
C GLY A 27 7.03 5.69 -0.21
N ASN A 28 6.29 5.01 -1.07
CA ASN A 28 5.24 5.63 -1.90
C ASN A 28 4.11 6.25 -1.06
N ALA A 29 3.74 5.61 0.05
CA ALA A 29 2.77 6.18 1.01
C ALA A 29 3.31 7.47 1.67
N ARG A 30 4.60 7.49 2.03
CA ARG A 30 5.25 8.68 2.61
C ARG A 30 5.35 9.83 1.61
N GLU A 31 5.78 9.56 0.38
CA GLU A 31 5.84 10.58 -0.68
C GLU A 31 4.45 11.17 -0.97
N THR A 32 3.41 10.33 -0.98
CA THR A 32 2.03 10.79 -1.14
C THR A 32 1.57 11.65 0.04
N ALA A 33 1.97 11.30 1.27
CA ALA A 33 1.66 12.08 2.46
C ALA A 33 2.30 13.48 2.37
N GLU A 34 3.59 13.51 2.06
CA GLU A 34 4.37 14.73 1.91
C GLU A 34 3.81 15.63 0.80
N ALA A 35 3.47 15.06 -0.36
CA ALA A 35 2.84 15.79 -1.46
C ALA A 35 1.46 16.39 -1.08
N LYS A 36 0.78 15.81 -0.08
CA LYS A 36 -0.48 16.34 0.47
C LYS A 36 -0.29 17.23 1.69
N GLY A 37 0.96 17.53 2.07
CA GLY A 37 1.29 18.38 3.21
C GLY A 37 1.02 17.77 4.58
N VAL A 38 0.89 16.44 4.65
CA VAL A 38 0.69 15.70 5.90
C VAL A 38 1.86 14.75 6.18
N ALA A 39 2.04 14.37 7.43
CA ALA A 39 3.06 13.42 7.85
C ALA A 39 2.45 12.02 8.07
N VAL A 40 3.27 10.98 7.91
CA VAL A 40 2.89 9.62 8.30
C VAL A 40 3.16 9.41 9.79
N VAL A 41 2.20 8.84 10.51
CA VAL A 41 2.39 8.42 11.91
C VAL A 41 3.37 7.24 11.93
N PRO A 42 4.52 7.34 12.62
CA PRO A 42 5.51 6.26 12.66
C PRO A 42 4.94 4.95 13.25
N GLY A 43 5.23 3.82 12.62
CA GLY A 43 4.79 2.50 13.09
C GLY A 43 3.31 2.19 12.81
N SER A 44 2.63 3.01 12.01
CA SER A 44 1.24 2.80 11.63
C SER A 44 1.06 1.95 10.36
N GLU A 45 2.15 1.53 9.74
CA GLU A 45 2.12 0.78 8.49
C GLU A 45 1.50 -0.61 8.63
N VAL A 46 0.45 -0.85 7.84
CA VAL A 46 -0.19 -2.15 7.69
C VAL A 46 -0.02 -2.60 6.24
N PHE A 47 0.60 -3.76 6.05
CA PHE A 47 0.85 -4.31 4.72
C PHE A 47 -0.19 -5.37 4.36
N THR A 48 -0.70 -5.29 3.14
CA THR A 48 -1.51 -6.35 2.51
C THR A 48 -0.77 -6.79 1.25
N VAL A 49 -0.46 -8.08 1.14
CA VAL A 49 0.08 -8.68 -0.09
C VAL A 49 -1.08 -9.31 -0.84
N LEU A 50 -1.25 -8.94 -2.10
CA LEU A 50 -2.28 -9.43 -3.00
C LEU A 50 -1.56 -10.10 -4.17
N SER A 51 -1.77 -11.41 -4.35
CA SER A 51 -1.34 -12.10 -5.57
C SER A 51 -2.55 -12.25 -6.50
N GLY A 52 -2.30 -12.14 -7.81
CA GLY A 52 -3.32 -12.36 -8.84
C GLY A 52 -3.87 -13.80 -8.89
N HIS A 53 -3.28 -14.73 -8.12
CA HIS A 53 -3.73 -16.12 -8.03
C HIS A 53 -4.67 -16.38 -6.84
N ASP A 54 -4.50 -15.70 -5.71
CA ASP A 54 -5.28 -15.95 -4.48
C ASP A 54 -6.33 -14.86 -4.16
N SER A 55 -6.32 -13.73 -4.87
CA SER A 55 -7.25 -12.63 -4.60
C SER A 55 -8.47 -12.70 -5.52
N LEU A 56 -9.67 -12.85 -4.96
CA LEU A 56 -10.97 -12.66 -5.64
C LEU A 56 -11.14 -11.24 -6.23
N VAL A 57 -10.20 -10.35 -5.93
CA VAL A 57 -10.11 -9.01 -6.50
C VAL A 57 -9.09 -9.09 -7.63
N GLU A 58 -9.57 -9.21 -8.87
CA GLU A 58 -8.78 -8.75 -10.00
C GLU A 58 -8.49 -7.26 -9.73
N LEU A 59 -7.22 -6.93 -9.50
CA LEU A 59 -6.80 -5.55 -9.53
C LEU A 59 -7.03 -5.06 -10.96
N GLU A 60 -8.10 -4.29 -11.19
CA GLU A 60 -8.45 -3.73 -12.51
C GLU A 60 -7.25 -3.02 -13.17
N ASN A 61 -6.30 -2.54 -12.37
CA ASN A 61 -5.11 -1.82 -12.81
C ASN A 61 -3.81 -2.65 -12.81
N ALA A 62 -3.82 -3.93 -12.39
CA ALA A 62 -2.61 -4.77 -12.28
C ALA A 62 -2.90 -6.29 -12.39
N PRO A 63 -3.46 -6.77 -13.51
CA PRO A 63 -3.75 -8.20 -13.69
C PRO A 63 -2.44 -9.02 -13.71
N GLY A 64 -2.42 -10.12 -12.94
CA GLY A 64 -1.29 -11.05 -12.92
C GLY A 64 -0.03 -10.52 -12.22
N GLN A 65 -0.13 -9.47 -11.40
CA GLN A 65 1.01 -8.96 -10.64
C GLN A 65 0.93 -9.32 -9.16
N LEU A 66 2.09 -9.40 -8.51
CA LEU A 66 2.18 -9.34 -7.05
C LEU A 66 2.04 -7.88 -6.64
N VAL A 67 1.12 -7.58 -5.73
CA VAL A 67 0.86 -6.21 -5.28
C VAL A 67 1.00 -6.14 -3.77
N VAL A 68 1.83 -5.23 -3.30
CA VAL A 68 1.92 -4.89 -1.88
C VAL A 68 1.26 -3.54 -1.66
N ARG A 69 0.16 -3.53 -0.92
CA ARG A 69 -0.49 -2.32 -0.42
C ARG A 69 0.03 -2.02 0.97
N CYS A 70 0.51 -0.81 1.18
CA CYS A 70 0.79 -0.26 2.51
C CYS A 70 -0.32 0.73 2.88
N THR A 71 -0.97 0.56 4.03
CA THR A 71 -1.90 1.53 4.61
C THR A 71 -1.26 2.16 5.84
N VAL A 72 -1.31 3.48 5.93
CA VAL A 72 -0.73 4.25 7.04
C VAL A 72 -1.72 5.25 7.61
N HIS A 73 -1.56 5.56 8.90
CA HIS A 73 -2.18 6.72 9.52
C HIS A 73 -1.37 7.98 9.18
N VAL A 74 -2.06 9.11 9.03
CA VAL A 74 -1.44 10.39 8.72
C VAL A 74 -1.88 11.43 9.74
N GLU A 75 -1.01 12.42 9.98
CA GLU A 75 -1.20 13.51 10.92
C GLU A 75 -0.75 14.84 10.31
N GLY A 76 -1.17 15.94 10.93
CA GLY A 76 -0.90 17.30 10.45
C GLY A 76 -2.14 18.01 9.92
N PRO A 77 -2.00 19.28 9.50
CA PRO A 77 -3.14 20.10 9.06
C PRO A 77 -3.88 19.47 7.88
N GLY A 78 -5.18 19.20 8.03
CA GLY A 78 -6.00 18.62 6.98
C GLY A 78 -5.96 17.09 6.91
N ALA A 79 -5.18 16.42 7.77
CA ALA A 79 -5.15 14.96 7.87
C ALA A 79 -6.53 14.37 8.20
N GLU A 80 -7.36 15.08 8.97
CA GLU A 80 -8.73 14.69 9.30
C GLU A 80 -9.67 14.60 8.09
N LYS A 81 -9.31 15.30 6.99
CA LYS A 81 -10.04 15.28 5.72
C LYS A 81 -9.51 14.21 4.77
N ILE A 82 -8.33 13.66 5.03
CA ILE A 82 -7.74 12.55 4.30
C ILE A 82 -8.31 11.25 4.87
N ARG A 83 -9.55 10.94 4.49
CA ARG A 83 -10.09 9.59 4.71
C ARG A 83 -9.30 8.61 3.86
N ALA A 84 -9.06 7.41 4.41
CA ALA A 84 -8.54 6.30 3.63
C ALA A 84 -9.61 5.92 2.59
N GLU A 85 -9.53 6.51 1.39
CA GLU A 85 -10.35 6.11 0.26
C GLU A 85 -9.90 4.74 -0.23
N GLY A 86 -10.43 3.70 0.40
CA GLY A 86 -10.49 2.32 -0.10
C GLY A 86 -11.88 1.78 0.23
N PRO A 87 -12.45 0.89 -0.60
CA PRO A 87 -13.89 0.61 -0.59
C PRO A 87 -14.34 0.15 0.80
N MET A 88 -15.06 1.04 1.49
CA MET A 88 -15.94 0.68 2.58
C MET A 88 -17.13 -0.01 1.93
N ASN A 89 -17.00 -1.30 1.66
CA ASN A 89 -18.17 -2.12 1.37
C ASN A 89 -19.02 -2.13 2.66
N GLY A 90 -20.11 -1.37 2.61
CA GLY A 90 -21.25 -1.55 3.51
C GLY A 90 -22.07 -2.78 3.14
#